data_AF-A0A0A2V4K4-F1
#
_entry.id   AF-A0A0A2V4K4-F1
#
_cell.length_a   1.000
_cell.length_b   1.000
_cell.length_c   1.000
_cell.angle_alpha   90.00
_cell.angle_beta   90.00
_cell.angle_gamma   90.00
#
_symmetry.space_group_name_H-M   'P 1'
#
loop_
_entity.id
_entity.type
_entity.pdbx_description
1 polymer ?
#
loop_
_entity_poly.entity_id
_entity_poly.type
_entity_poly.pdbx_seq_one_letter_code
_entity_poly.pdbx_strand_id
1 'polypeptide(L)'
;MGNRHQPPATAHDATNPDAPLPAMTAAFPVPPELAGHPFFQYRNNVLYAEDVPLDHLAEKLGTPLYVYSRAALKAAWETYRSAIGQRPVQVCYGMKANSNLAVLKEFARLGAGFDIVSGGELKRALAVGADPARIVFSGVGKQAWEMRAALAAGVMGFNVESEAELQRLSDVAQDMGLRARRPPAARPGDHRPGLPHRLAADRHQSLFRRAGKTARPGRRPGRHRHPPVAPGPGRRPGHPLP
;
A
#
# COMPACT_ATOMS: atom_id res chain seq x y z
N MET A 1 -24.71 -2.20 84.26
CA MET A 1 -23.76 -2.07 83.14
C MET A 1 -23.78 -3.38 82.38
N GLY A 2 -24.24 -3.32 81.13
CA GLY A 2 -24.82 -4.44 80.42
C GLY A 2 -23.82 -5.37 79.75
N ASN A 3 -24.23 -6.62 79.61
CA ASN A 3 -23.81 -7.45 78.49
C ASN A 3 -25.04 -8.22 77.99
N ARG A 4 -25.37 -8.02 76.72
CA ARG A 4 -26.61 -8.50 76.08
C ARG A 4 -26.49 -9.97 75.72
N HIS A 5 -27.51 -10.72 76.13
CA HIS A 5 -27.82 -12.06 75.66
C HIS A 5 -28.04 -12.10 74.14
N GLN A 6 -27.50 -13.15 73.53
CA GLN A 6 -27.79 -13.58 72.16
C GLN A 6 -28.41 -14.98 72.25
N PRO A 7 -29.59 -15.24 71.65
CA PRO A 7 -30.04 -16.60 71.37
C PRO A 7 -29.93 -16.92 69.86
N PRO A 8 -29.88 -18.22 69.48
CA PRO A 8 -29.53 -18.65 68.13
C PRO A 8 -30.72 -19.04 67.24
N ALA A 9 -30.38 -19.16 65.94
CA ALA A 9 -30.99 -19.96 64.88
C ALA A 9 -32.37 -19.59 64.32
N THR A 10 -32.41 -19.30 63.02
CA THR A 10 -33.34 -19.98 62.10
C THR A 10 -32.62 -20.29 60.78
N ALA A 11 -32.73 -21.55 60.38
CA ALA A 11 -32.20 -22.09 59.15
C ALA A 11 -32.97 -21.51 57.96
N HIS A 12 -32.26 -21.05 56.92
CA HIS A 12 -32.88 -20.76 55.64
C HIS A 12 -32.89 -22.04 54.79
N ASP A 13 -34.10 -22.56 54.70
CA ASP A 13 -34.60 -23.59 53.80
C ASP A 13 -34.10 -23.38 52.36
N ALA A 14 -33.44 -24.40 51.83
CA ALA A 14 -32.87 -24.45 50.51
C ALA A 14 -33.74 -25.33 49.61
N THR A 15 -34.82 -24.79 49.04
CA THR A 15 -35.46 -25.37 47.84
C THR A 15 -36.50 -24.42 47.23
N ASN A 16 -36.11 -23.65 46.21
CA ASN A 16 -37.06 -23.20 45.18
C ASN A 16 -36.36 -23.20 43.81
N PRO A 17 -36.60 -24.20 42.94
CA PRO A 17 -35.95 -24.31 41.63
C PRO A 17 -36.58 -23.42 40.54
N ASP A 18 -37.67 -22.69 40.83
CA ASP A 18 -38.38 -21.81 39.87
C ASP A 18 -38.20 -20.31 40.16
N ALA A 19 -37.25 -19.92 41.02
CA ALA A 19 -36.90 -18.52 41.17
C ALA A 19 -36.15 -18.04 39.91
N PRO A 20 -36.63 -17.01 39.18
CA PRO A 20 -35.87 -16.45 38.07
C PRO A 20 -34.52 -15.96 38.60
N LEU A 21 -33.44 -16.37 37.92
CA LEU A 21 -32.08 -15.94 38.26
C LEU A 21 -32.06 -14.41 38.39
N PRO A 22 -31.47 -13.85 39.46
CA PRO A 22 -31.46 -12.41 39.64
C PRO A 22 -30.79 -11.77 38.43
N ALA A 23 -31.51 -10.87 37.77
CA ALA A 23 -30.96 -10.07 36.70
C ALA A 23 -29.78 -9.27 37.27
N MET A 24 -28.56 -9.64 36.89
CA MET A 24 -27.36 -8.85 37.11
C MET A 24 -27.44 -7.60 36.24
N THR A 25 -28.27 -6.62 36.64
CA THR A 25 -28.19 -5.26 36.13
C THR A 25 -27.06 -4.55 36.85
N ALA A 26 -25.82 -4.94 36.54
CA ALA A 26 -24.71 -4.02 36.66
C ALA A 26 -24.85 -3.04 35.49
N ALA A 27 -25.39 -1.85 35.76
CA ALA A 27 -25.33 -0.74 34.82
C ALA A 27 -23.84 -0.38 34.65
N PHE A 28 -23.21 -0.95 33.62
CA PHE A 28 -21.90 -0.49 33.19
C PHE A 28 -22.08 0.96 32.74
N PRO A 29 -21.30 1.91 33.30
CA PRO A 29 -21.33 3.29 32.81
C PRO A 29 -21.05 3.25 31.31
N VAL A 30 -21.84 3.99 30.53
CA VAL A 30 -21.74 4.04 29.07
C VAL A 30 -20.24 4.17 28.73
N PRO A 31 -19.62 3.15 28.12
CA PRO A 31 -18.19 3.21 27.88
C PRO A 31 -17.90 4.41 26.97
N PRO A 32 -16.72 5.06 27.11
CA PRO A 32 -16.27 6.02 26.12
C PRO A 32 -16.44 5.40 24.73
N GLU A 33 -16.86 6.22 23.76
CA GLU A 33 -17.20 5.80 22.40
C GLU A 33 -16.24 4.71 21.91
N LEU A 34 -16.76 3.49 21.71
CA LEU A 34 -15.95 2.31 21.49
C LEU A 34 -15.00 2.55 20.31
N ALA A 35 -13.75 2.09 20.41
CA ALA A 35 -12.85 2.10 19.26
C ALA A 35 -13.51 1.35 18.09
N GLY A 36 -13.81 2.07 17.01
CA GLY A 36 -14.55 1.53 15.86
C GLY A 36 -16.02 1.96 15.76
N HIS A 37 -16.53 2.81 16.65
CA HIS A 37 -17.82 3.47 16.45
C HIS A 37 -17.84 4.26 15.11
N PRO A 38 -18.97 4.29 14.37
CA PRO A 38 -20.26 3.67 14.67
C PRO A 38 -20.38 2.19 14.28
N PHE A 39 -19.33 1.59 13.71
CA PHE A 39 -19.38 0.22 13.18
C PHE A 39 -19.30 -0.85 14.25
N PHE A 40 -18.69 -0.55 15.39
CA PHE A 40 -18.77 -1.36 16.60
C PHE A 40 -19.42 -0.53 17.69
N GLN A 41 -20.53 -1.03 18.24
CA GLN A 41 -21.32 -0.29 19.20
C GLN A 41 -22.13 -1.21 20.10
N TYR A 42 -22.43 -0.73 21.30
CA TYR A 42 -23.37 -1.40 22.19
C TYR A 42 -24.80 -0.91 21.93
N ARG A 43 -25.73 -1.84 21.75
CA ARG A 43 -27.18 -1.57 21.71
C ARG A 43 -27.83 -2.41 22.80
N ASN A 44 -28.46 -1.78 23.79
CA ASN A 44 -29.06 -2.46 24.95
C ASN A 44 -28.09 -3.47 25.62
N ASN A 45 -26.85 -3.05 25.87
CA ASN A 45 -25.79 -3.86 26.48
C ASN A 45 -25.29 -5.08 25.66
N VAL A 46 -25.70 -5.22 24.40
CA VAL A 46 -25.18 -6.21 23.45
C VAL A 46 -24.22 -5.53 22.49
N LEU A 47 -23.05 -6.12 22.25
CA LEU A 47 -22.05 -5.61 21.31
C LEU A 47 -22.39 -6.03 19.88
N TYR A 48 -22.54 -5.06 19.00
CA TYR A 48 -22.79 -5.26 17.57
C TYR A 48 -21.56 -4.92 16.75
N ALA A 49 -21.30 -5.73 15.71
CA ALA A 49 -20.53 -5.32 14.54
C ALA A 49 -21.50 -5.04 13.40
N GLU A 50 -21.58 -3.78 12.98
CA GLU A 50 -22.63 -3.26 12.09
C GLU A 50 -24.01 -3.55 12.69
N ASP A 51 -24.80 -4.43 12.05
CA ASP A 51 -26.12 -4.87 12.53
C ASP A 51 -26.12 -6.32 13.05
N VAL A 52 -24.93 -6.92 13.25
CA VAL A 52 -24.79 -8.30 13.70
C VAL A 52 -24.37 -8.35 15.18
N PRO A 53 -25.16 -9.00 16.06
CA PRO A 53 -24.79 -9.16 17.46
C PRO A 53 -23.64 -10.18 17.61
N LEU A 54 -22.61 -9.81 18.38
CA LEU A 54 -21.36 -10.57 18.44
C LEU A 54 -21.43 -11.83 19.33
N ASP A 55 -22.34 -11.86 20.30
CA ASP A 55 -22.65 -13.05 21.11
C ASP A 55 -23.15 -14.20 20.23
N HIS A 56 -24.08 -13.93 19.31
CA HIS A 56 -24.56 -14.92 18.34
C HIS A 56 -23.43 -15.47 17.45
N LEU A 57 -22.48 -14.61 17.06
CA LEU A 57 -21.31 -15.05 16.30
C LEU A 57 -20.37 -15.90 17.14
N ALA A 58 -20.14 -15.54 18.41
CA ALA A 58 -19.30 -16.28 19.34
C ALA A 58 -19.88 -17.66 19.66
N GLU A 59 -21.20 -17.77 19.85
CA GLU A 59 -21.89 -19.05 20.04
C GLU A 59 -21.78 -19.94 18.79
N LYS A 60 -21.96 -19.36 17.61
CA LYS A 60 -21.98 -20.10 16.34
C LYS A 60 -20.59 -20.54 15.86
N LEU A 61 -19.57 -19.69 16.04
CA LEU A 61 -18.23 -19.88 15.47
C LEU A 61 -17.17 -20.23 16.52
N GLY A 62 -17.51 -20.15 17.81
CA GLY A 62 -16.57 -20.33 18.91
C GLY A 62 -15.66 -19.12 19.13
N THR A 63 -14.81 -19.21 20.16
CA THR A 63 -13.81 -18.19 20.48
C THR A 63 -12.42 -18.82 20.67
N PRO A 64 -11.32 -18.11 20.35
CA PRO A 64 -11.23 -16.69 19.95
C PRO A 64 -11.72 -16.42 18.52
N LEU A 65 -12.47 -15.32 18.35
CA LEU A 65 -13.06 -14.90 17.07
C LEU A 65 -12.61 -13.48 16.71
N TYR A 66 -12.09 -13.29 15.49
CA TYR A 66 -11.77 -11.98 14.93
C TYR A 66 -12.87 -11.56 13.95
N VAL A 67 -13.55 -10.46 14.25
CA VAL A 67 -14.61 -9.89 13.41
C VAL A 67 -14.15 -8.56 12.82
N TYR A 68 -14.31 -8.41 11.51
CA TYR A 68 -13.97 -7.19 10.78
C TYR A 68 -15.24 -6.61 10.17
N SER A 69 -15.48 -5.31 10.38
CA SER A 69 -16.55 -4.59 9.69
C SER A 69 -16.08 -4.17 8.30
N ARG A 70 -16.86 -4.53 7.29
CA ARG A 70 -16.61 -4.10 5.91
C ARG A 70 -16.93 -2.61 5.74
N ALA A 71 -17.98 -2.13 6.41
CA ALA A 71 -18.34 -0.72 6.42
C ALA A 71 -17.22 0.14 7.03
N ALA A 72 -16.58 -0.31 8.11
CA ALA A 72 -15.43 0.37 8.70
C ALA A 72 -14.23 0.48 7.74
N LEU A 73 -13.88 -0.62 7.06
CA LEU A 73 -12.79 -0.62 6.08
C LEU A 73 -13.07 0.35 4.92
N LYS A 74 -14.32 0.35 4.43
CA LYS A 74 -14.76 1.26 3.37
C LYS A 74 -14.73 2.72 3.82
N ALA A 75 -15.22 3.03 5.01
CA ALA A 75 -15.23 4.39 5.55
C ALA A 75 -13.81 4.93 5.71
N ALA A 76 -12.89 4.13 6.26
CA ALA A 76 -11.48 4.50 6.38
C ALA A 76 -10.85 4.80 5.01
N TRP A 77 -11.11 3.95 4.01
CA TRP A 77 -10.66 4.18 2.63
C TRP A 77 -11.21 5.48 2.03
N GLU A 78 -12.51 5.75 2.22
CA GLU A 78 -13.17 6.95 1.73
C GLU A 78 -12.63 8.23 2.38
N THR A 79 -12.25 8.18 3.66
CA THR A 79 -11.57 9.30 4.33
C THR A 79 -10.25 9.65 3.64
N TYR A 80 -9.40 8.66 3.31
CA TYR A 80 -8.16 8.92 2.56
C TYR A 80 -8.45 9.45 1.16
N ARG A 81 -9.39 8.82 0.45
CA ARG A 81 -9.74 9.21 -0.93
C ARG A 81 -10.27 10.65 -0.98
N SER A 82 -11.16 11.01 -0.07
CA SER A 82 -11.74 12.36 0.01
C SER A 82 -10.69 13.42 0.37
N ALA A 83 -9.79 13.13 1.31
CA ALA A 83 -8.72 14.05 1.70
C ALA A 83 -7.71 14.32 0.55
N ILE A 84 -7.47 13.33 -0.32
CA ILE A 84 -6.59 13.47 -1.49
C ILE A 84 -7.26 14.31 -2.59
N GLY A 85 -8.58 14.22 -2.73
CA GLY A 85 -9.34 14.90 -3.78
C GLY A 85 -8.97 14.40 -5.18
N GLN A 86 -8.77 15.33 -6.12
CA GLN A 86 -8.44 15.02 -7.52
C GLN A 86 -6.94 14.88 -7.80
N ARG A 87 -6.10 14.90 -6.75
CA ARG A 87 -4.65 14.77 -6.95
C ARG A 87 -4.32 13.38 -7.50
N PRO A 88 -3.36 13.25 -8.43
CA PRO A 88 -2.96 11.97 -9.01
C PRO A 88 -2.10 11.18 -8.02
N VAL A 89 -2.68 10.79 -6.89
CA VAL A 89 -2.04 10.02 -5.82
C VAL A 89 -2.74 8.66 -5.72
N GLN A 90 -1.94 7.60 -5.70
CA GLN A 90 -2.42 6.24 -5.45
C GLN A 90 -2.32 5.95 -3.95
N VAL A 91 -3.44 5.64 -3.31
CA VAL A 91 -3.43 5.13 -1.94
C VAL A 91 -3.09 3.63 -1.99
N CYS A 92 -2.07 3.24 -1.23
CA CYS A 92 -1.61 1.86 -1.13
C CYS A 92 -1.84 1.35 0.30
N TYR A 93 -2.53 0.23 0.44
CA TYR A 93 -2.72 -0.43 1.72
C TYR A 93 -1.47 -1.23 2.10
N GLY A 94 -0.89 -0.95 3.26
CA GLY A 94 0.25 -1.69 3.79
C GLY A 94 -0.15 -3.08 4.29
N MET A 95 0.24 -4.13 3.57
CA MET A 95 -0.21 -5.50 3.85
C MET A 95 0.28 -6.06 5.20
N LYS A 96 1.32 -5.46 5.78
CA LYS A 96 1.81 -5.75 7.13
C LYS A 96 0.76 -5.52 8.22
N ALA A 97 -0.20 -4.61 7.99
CA ALA A 97 -1.22 -4.29 8.98
C ALA A 97 -2.21 -5.45 9.16
N ASN A 98 -2.69 -6.03 8.07
CA ASN A 98 -3.51 -7.22 8.06
C ASN A 98 -3.45 -7.89 6.69
N SER A 99 -2.92 -9.12 6.63
CA SER A 99 -2.75 -9.87 5.38
C SER A 99 -3.87 -10.88 5.11
N ASN A 100 -4.97 -10.81 5.86
CA ASN A 100 -6.15 -11.65 5.64
C ASN A 100 -6.74 -11.40 4.24
N LEU A 101 -6.92 -12.47 3.46
CA LEU A 101 -7.39 -12.40 2.08
C LEU A 101 -8.74 -11.69 1.93
N ALA A 102 -9.65 -11.81 2.90
CA ALA A 102 -10.95 -11.14 2.84
C ALA A 102 -10.80 -9.62 2.95
N VAL A 103 -9.91 -9.13 3.82
CA VAL A 103 -9.61 -7.70 3.98
C VAL A 103 -8.93 -7.16 2.73
N LEU A 104 -7.93 -7.88 2.21
CA LEU A 104 -7.24 -7.50 0.98
C LEU A 104 -8.20 -7.45 -0.22
N LYS A 105 -9.10 -8.45 -0.34
CA LYS A 105 -10.10 -8.49 -1.40
C LYS A 105 -11.03 -7.27 -1.35
N GLU A 106 -11.42 -6.81 -0.16
CA GLU A 106 -12.25 -5.62 -0.04
C GLU A 106 -11.49 -4.35 -0.48
N PHE A 107 -10.24 -4.18 -0.07
CA PHE A 107 -9.44 -3.04 -0.53
C PHE A 107 -9.15 -3.08 -2.04
N ALA A 108 -8.90 -4.25 -2.61
CA ALA A 108 -8.76 -4.41 -4.06
C ALA A 108 -10.04 -3.99 -4.79
N ARG A 109 -11.21 -4.38 -4.29
CA ARG A 109 -12.52 -3.98 -4.83
C ARG A 109 -12.77 -2.48 -4.74
N LEU A 110 -12.27 -1.83 -3.68
CA LEU A 110 -12.34 -0.37 -3.51
C LEU A 110 -11.37 0.40 -4.42
N GLY A 111 -10.48 -0.31 -5.13
CA GLY A 111 -9.49 0.26 -6.05
C GLY A 111 -8.18 0.67 -5.39
N ALA A 112 -7.92 0.19 -4.18
CA ALA A 112 -6.66 0.42 -3.48
C ALA A 112 -5.48 -0.25 -4.19
N GLY A 113 -4.31 0.40 -4.09
CA GLY A 113 -3.04 -0.25 -4.34
C GLY A 113 -2.59 -1.05 -3.12
N PHE A 114 -1.48 -1.77 -3.24
CA PHE A 114 -0.90 -2.50 -2.13
C PHE A 114 0.57 -2.16 -1.96
N ASP A 115 0.98 -1.94 -0.71
CA ASP A 115 2.39 -1.87 -0.34
C ASP A 115 2.81 -3.20 0.26
N ILE A 116 3.72 -3.89 -0.44
CA ILE A 116 4.23 -5.22 -0.09
C ILE A 116 5.70 -5.14 0.31
N VAL A 117 6.13 -6.07 1.15
CA VAL A 117 7.52 -6.19 1.58
C VAL A 117 8.13 -7.56 1.32
N SER A 118 7.36 -8.50 0.79
CA SER A 118 7.83 -9.84 0.48
C SER A 118 7.12 -10.44 -0.74
N GLY A 119 7.76 -11.42 -1.37
CA GLY A 119 7.15 -12.23 -2.43
C GLY A 119 5.91 -13.01 -1.97
N GLY A 120 5.80 -13.34 -0.68
CA GLY A 120 4.60 -13.97 -0.11
C GLY A 120 3.38 -13.05 -0.11
N GLU A 121 3.58 -11.76 0.17
CA GLU A 121 2.53 -10.75 0.09
C GLU A 121 2.14 -10.45 -1.36
N LEU A 122 3.11 -10.43 -2.28
CA LEU A 122 2.81 -10.34 -3.72
C LEU A 122 1.85 -11.46 -4.14
N LYS A 123 2.15 -12.71 -3.77
CA LYS A 123 1.28 -13.86 -4.09
C LYS A 123 -0.13 -13.67 -3.54
N ARG A 124 -0.28 -13.19 -2.30
CA ARG A 124 -1.61 -12.92 -1.70
C ARG A 124 -2.36 -11.79 -2.41
N ALA A 125 -1.67 -10.70 -2.76
CA ALA A 125 -2.27 -9.58 -3.50
C ALA A 125 -2.79 -10.03 -4.87
N LEU A 126 -1.98 -10.80 -5.61
CA LEU A 126 -2.40 -11.36 -6.90
C LEU A 126 -3.56 -12.35 -6.75
N ALA A 127 -3.55 -13.19 -5.70
CA ALA A 127 -4.61 -14.17 -5.45
C ALA A 127 -5.99 -13.53 -5.19
N VAL A 128 -6.03 -12.31 -4.64
CA VAL A 128 -7.30 -11.56 -4.44
C VAL A 128 -7.69 -10.72 -5.66
N GLY A 129 -6.94 -10.80 -6.77
CA GLY A 129 -7.20 -10.06 -8.01
C GLY A 129 -6.76 -8.60 -7.95
N ALA A 130 -5.76 -8.25 -7.13
CA ALA A 130 -5.21 -6.90 -7.13
C ALA A 130 -4.52 -6.59 -8.47
N ASP A 131 -4.69 -5.37 -8.95
CA ASP A 131 -4.00 -4.85 -10.14
C ASP A 131 -2.50 -4.68 -9.83
N PRO A 132 -1.59 -5.45 -10.48
CA PRO A 132 -0.16 -5.34 -10.24
C PRO A 132 0.37 -3.93 -10.48
N ALA A 133 -0.21 -3.19 -11.45
CA ALA A 133 0.20 -1.83 -11.77
C ALA A 133 -0.07 -0.82 -10.64
N ARG A 134 -0.73 -1.25 -9.55
CA ARG A 134 -0.97 -0.47 -8.32
C ARG A 134 -0.24 -1.02 -7.11
N ILE A 135 0.66 -1.98 -7.29
CA ILE A 135 1.44 -2.60 -6.21
C ILE A 135 2.82 -1.96 -6.14
N VAL A 136 3.23 -1.54 -4.93
CA VAL A 136 4.58 -1.04 -4.63
C VAL A 136 5.31 -2.07 -3.77
N PHE A 137 6.57 -2.33 -4.10
CA PHE A 137 7.42 -3.20 -3.29
C PHE A 137 8.40 -2.37 -2.45
N SER A 138 8.14 -2.26 -1.14
CA SER A 138 8.90 -1.43 -0.19
C SER A 138 9.71 -2.21 0.87
N GLY A 139 9.82 -3.53 0.76
CA GLY A 139 10.60 -4.34 1.72
C GLY A 139 12.10 -4.04 1.71
N VAL A 140 12.79 -4.20 2.84
CA VAL A 140 14.27 -4.14 2.88
C VAL A 140 14.85 -5.50 2.50
N GLY A 141 16.05 -5.52 1.90
CA GLY A 141 16.76 -6.78 1.64
C GLY A 141 16.07 -7.70 0.63
N LYS A 142 15.37 -7.13 -0.36
CA LYS A 142 14.65 -7.88 -1.41
C LYS A 142 15.60 -8.85 -2.11
N GLN A 143 15.16 -10.10 -2.24
CA GLN A 143 15.93 -11.14 -2.90
C GLN A 143 15.73 -11.10 -4.42
N ALA A 144 16.71 -11.57 -5.19
CA ALA A 144 16.66 -11.53 -6.66
C ALA A 144 15.43 -12.27 -7.22
N TRP A 145 15.03 -13.39 -6.61
CA TRP A 145 13.84 -14.14 -7.03
C TRP A 145 12.53 -13.37 -6.75
N GLU A 146 12.47 -12.58 -5.67
CA GLU A 146 11.32 -11.70 -5.38
C GLU A 146 11.23 -10.56 -6.38
N MET A 147 12.38 -9.97 -6.74
CA MET A 147 12.45 -8.93 -7.78
C MET A 147 11.99 -9.48 -9.13
N ARG A 148 12.45 -10.68 -9.53
CA ARG A 148 12.00 -11.33 -10.77
C ARG A 148 10.49 -11.55 -10.78
N ALA A 149 9.93 -12.08 -9.68
CA ALA A 149 8.49 -12.32 -9.58
C ALA A 149 7.68 -11.02 -9.67
N ALA A 150 8.13 -9.96 -8.99
CA ALA A 150 7.47 -8.66 -9.02
C ALA A 150 7.58 -7.97 -10.39
N LEU A 151 8.74 -8.04 -11.05
CA LEU A 151 8.91 -7.54 -12.42
C LEU A 151 8.03 -8.30 -13.42
N ALA A 152 7.98 -9.63 -13.34
CA ALA A 152 7.15 -10.46 -14.19
C ALA A 152 5.65 -10.17 -13.98
N ALA A 153 5.23 -9.93 -12.74
CA ALA A 153 3.86 -9.54 -12.43
C ALA A 153 3.50 -8.13 -12.92
N GLY A 154 4.49 -7.27 -13.21
CA GLY A 154 4.27 -5.90 -13.65
C GLY A 154 3.93 -4.95 -12.50
N VAL A 155 4.60 -5.09 -11.35
CA VAL A 155 4.39 -4.17 -10.21
C VAL A 155 4.63 -2.70 -10.58
N MET A 156 3.90 -1.78 -9.96
CA MET A 156 4.03 -0.33 -10.20
C MET A 156 5.47 0.16 -10.04
N GLY A 157 6.15 -0.35 -9.01
CA GLY A 157 7.58 -0.12 -8.85
C GLY A 157 8.13 -0.57 -7.53
N PHE A 158 9.44 -0.36 -7.40
CA PHE A 158 10.23 -0.71 -6.22
C PHE A 158 10.63 0.55 -5.48
N ASN A 159 10.48 0.54 -4.17
CA ASN A 159 11.13 1.50 -3.30
C ASN A 159 12.47 0.91 -2.86
N VAL A 160 13.57 1.51 -3.33
CA VAL A 160 14.93 0.99 -3.19
C VAL A 160 15.63 1.74 -2.06
N GLU A 161 16.20 1.00 -1.11
CA GLU A 161 16.76 1.57 0.12
C GLU A 161 18.30 1.65 0.11
N SER A 162 18.96 1.01 -0.87
CA SER A 162 20.42 1.05 -1.01
C SER A 162 20.87 0.99 -2.47
N GLU A 163 22.07 1.50 -2.74
CA GLU A 163 22.70 1.42 -4.07
C GLU A 163 22.95 -0.03 -4.50
N ALA A 164 23.37 -0.89 -3.58
CA ALA A 164 23.57 -2.31 -3.84
C ALA A 164 22.25 -3.01 -4.25
N GLU A 165 21.12 -2.61 -3.66
CA GLU A 165 19.80 -3.09 -4.06
C GLU A 165 19.39 -2.57 -5.44
N LEU A 166 19.69 -1.30 -5.75
CA LEU A 166 19.45 -0.73 -7.07
C LEU A 166 20.21 -1.50 -8.15
N GLN A 167 21.49 -1.80 -7.91
CA GLN A 167 22.32 -2.55 -8.84
C GLN A 167 21.74 -3.95 -9.08
N ARG A 168 21.38 -4.67 -8.00
CA ARG A 168 20.74 -5.99 -8.12
C ARG A 168 19.43 -5.94 -8.91
N LEU A 169 18.59 -4.93 -8.66
CA LEU A 169 17.34 -4.76 -9.40
C LEU A 169 17.60 -4.47 -10.89
N SER A 170 18.64 -3.69 -11.19
CA SER A 170 19.07 -3.40 -12.57
C SER A 170 19.54 -4.66 -13.28
N ASP A 171 20.39 -5.46 -12.65
CA ASP A 171 20.90 -6.71 -13.21
C ASP A 171 19.76 -7.68 -13.50
N VAL A 172 18.86 -7.87 -12.52
CA VAL A 172 17.68 -8.72 -12.66
C VAL A 172 16.75 -8.24 -13.79
N ALA A 173 16.52 -6.93 -13.90
CA ALA A 173 15.68 -6.37 -14.95
C ALA A 173 16.31 -6.55 -16.34
N GLN A 174 17.61 -6.31 -16.47
CA GLN A 174 18.37 -6.52 -17.71
C GLN A 174 18.34 -7.99 -18.15
N ASP A 175 18.55 -8.92 -17.23
CA ASP A 175 18.45 -10.37 -17.50
C ASP A 175 17.08 -10.76 -18.06
N MET A 176 16.02 -10.08 -17.61
CA MET A 176 14.65 -10.33 -18.06
C MET A 176 14.28 -9.56 -19.34
N GLY A 177 15.17 -8.71 -19.87
CA GLY A 177 14.86 -7.79 -20.96
C GLY A 177 13.82 -6.73 -20.59
N LEU A 178 13.59 -6.49 -19.30
CA LEU A 178 12.62 -5.55 -18.77
C LEU A 178 13.30 -4.29 -18.23
N ARG A 179 12.55 -3.19 -18.14
CA ARG A 179 12.96 -2.00 -17.38
C ARG A 179 12.13 -1.92 -16.11
N ALA A 180 12.81 -1.94 -14.96
CA ALA A 180 12.17 -1.73 -13.67
C ALA A 180 11.60 -0.30 -13.59
N ARG A 181 10.32 -0.17 -13.22
CA ARG A 181 9.67 1.13 -13.01
C ARG A 181 9.87 1.57 -11.56
N ARG A 182 10.02 2.87 -11.35
CA ARG A 182 10.05 3.52 -10.03
C ARG A 182 8.69 4.20 -9.78
N PRO A 183 8.11 4.13 -8.57
CA PRO A 183 6.93 4.91 -8.23
C PRO A 183 7.19 6.42 -8.39
N PRO A 184 6.20 7.24 -8.79
CA PRO A 184 6.37 8.68 -8.90
C PRO A 184 6.83 9.28 -7.56
N ALA A 185 7.88 10.11 -7.61
CA ALA A 185 8.41 10.79 -6.44
C ALA A 185 7.43 11.84 -5.89
N ALA A 186 7.42 12.03 -4.56
CA ALA A 186 7.00 13.32 -4.02
C ALA A 186 7.94 14.42 -4.57
N ARG A 187 7.38 15.61 -4.86
CA ARG A 187 8.10 16.71 -5.52
C ARG A 187 9.41 17.06 -4.79
N PRO A 188 10.47 17.45 -5.51
CA PRO A 188 11.68 17.99 -4.87
C PRO A 188 11.29 19.25 -4.08
N GLY A 189 11.43 19.23 -2.74
CA GLY A 189 11.20 20.40 -1.89
C GLY A 189 10.58 20.16 -0.50
N ASP A 190 10.02 18.98 -0.20
CA ASP A 190 9.46 18.71 1.14
C ASP A 190 10.56 18.20 2.10
N HIS A 191 11.43 19.12 2.53
CA HIS A 191 12.36 18.86 3.63
C HIS A 191 11.65 19.10 4.97
N ARG A 192 11.16 18.03 5.60
CA ARG A 192 10.85 18.01 7.04
C ARG A 192 12.09 17.53 7.81
N PRO A 193 12.68 18.33 8.71
CA PRO A 193 13.81 17.88 9.52
C PRO A 193 13.34 16.82 10.52
N GLY A 194 13.97 15.64 10.53
CA GLY A 194 13.77 14.62 11.57
C GLY A 194 13.51 13.17 11.12
N LEU A 195 13.40 12.89 9.81
CA LEU A 195 13.31 11.52 9.28
C LEU A 195 14.64 11.09 8.65
N PRO A 196 15.10 9.83 8.86
CA PRO A 196 16.34 9.34 8.27
C PRO A 196 16.28 9.46 6.75
N HIS A 197 17.42 9.88 6.17
CA HIS A 197 17.61 10.21 4.76
C HIS A 197 17.03 9.15 3.82
N ARG A 198 15.87 9.41 3.20
CA ARG A 198 15.48 8.77 1.95
C ARG A 198 16.28 9.41 0.83
N LEU A 199 17.38 8.77 0.44
CA LEU A 199 18.21 9.18 -0.68
C LEU A 199 17.38 9.19 -1.98
N ALA A 200 17.10 10.40 -2.46
CA ALA A 200 16.63 10.65 -3.81
C ALA A 200 17.78 10.41 -4.78
N ALA A 201 17.85 9.21 -5.38
CA ALA A 201 18.71 8.96 -6.54
C ALA A 201 18.10 9.66 -7.77
N ASP A 202 18.36 10.96 -7.89
CA ASP A 202 18.12 11.75 -9.10
C ASP A 202 19.43 12.22 -9.76
N ARG A 203 20.54 11.53 -9.47
CA ARG A 203 21.83 11.77 -10.12
C ARG A 203 22.54 10.46 -10.41
N HIS A 204 22.19 9.77 -11.49
CA HIS A 204 23.15 8.87 -12.16
C HIS A 204 22.79 8.54 -13.62
N GLN A 205 22.09 9.44 -14.33
CA GLN A 205 21.91 9.34 -15.79
C GLN A 205 23.07 9.94 -16.62
N SER A 206 24.25 10.22 -16.04
CA SER A 206 25.36 10.83 -16.79
C SER A 206 26.71 10.10 -16.76
N LEU A 207 26.85 8.92 -16.14
CA LEU A 207 28.18 8.29 -15.96
C LEU A 207 28.53 7.06 -16.81
N PHE A 208 27.68 6.61 -17.75
CA PHE A 208 28.10 5.58 -18.73
C PHE A 208 27.69 5.92 -20.15
N ARG A 209 28.21 7.03 -20.67
CA ARG A 209 28.34 7.27 -22.11
C ARG A 209 29.77 7.61 -22.48
N ARG A 210 30.68 6.63 -22.34
CA ARG A 210 31.96 6.55 -23.10
C ARG A 210 32.70 5.25 -22.81
N ALA A 211 32.49 4.26 -23.67
CA ALA A 211 33.53 3.28 -24.02
C ALA A 211 33.19 2.74 -25.41
N GLY A 212 34.00 3.10 -26.40
CA GLY A 212 33.83 2.63 -27.78
C GLY A 212 34.02 3.71 -28.84
N LYS A 213 35.24 4.26 -28.96
CA LYS A 213 35.93 4.41 -30.25
C LYS A 213 37.35 4.94 -30.03
N THR A 214 38.26 4.15 -30.54
CA THR A 214 39.72 4.26 -30.58
C THR A 214 40.23 5.61 -31.08
N ALA A 215 41.33 6.05 -30.48
CA ALA A 215 42.08 7.24 -30.85
C ALA A 215 42.73 7.16 -32.25
N ARG A 216 42.80 8.30 -32.94
CA ARG A 216 43.91 8.65 -33.85
C ARG A 216 44.24 10.16 -33.67
N PRO A 217 45.53 10.56 -33.68
CA PRO A 217 45.94 11.86 -33.18
C PRO A 217 46.02 12.95 -34.26
N GLY A 218 45.68 14.18 -33.86
CA GLY A 218 46.38 15.42 -34.20
C GLY A 218 46.24 16.01 -35.60
N ARG A 219 45.51 17.14 -35.71
CA ARG A 219 45.97 18.35 -36.45
C ARG A 219 45.15 19.58 -36.04
N ARG A 220 45.87 20.70 -35.86
CA ARG A 220 45.46 22.01 -35.30
C ARG A 220 44.52 22.83 -36.22
N PRO A 221 43.81 23.86 -35.69
CA PRO A 221 42.74 24.57 -36.40
C PRO A 221 43.25 25.73 -37.26
N GLY A 222 42.59 25.99 -38.40
CA GLY A 222 42.92 27.09 -39.30
C GLY A 222 41.74 27.57 -40.15
N ARG A 223 41.18 28.71 -39.72
CA ARG A 223 40.59 29.84 -40.48
C ARG A 223 39.42 29.64 -41.46
N HIS A 224 38.40 30.47 -41.19
CA HIS A 224 37.28 30.88 -42.04
C HIS A 224 37.64 31.24 -43.49
N ARG A 225 36.73 30.93 -44.42
CA ARG A 225 36.32 31.76 -45.57
C ARG A 225 35.04 31.22 -46.25
N HIS A 226 34.03 32.08 -46.35
CA HIS A 226 32.94 32.09 -47.34
C HIS A 226 33.41 32.94 -48.56
N PRO A 227 32.60 33.15 -49.64
CA PRO A 227 31.77 32.27 -50.50
C PRO A 227 32.23 32.48 -51.99
N PRO A 228 31.45 32.27 -53.10
CA PRO A 228 30.20 32.99 -53.43
C PRO A 228 29.11 32.19 -54.20
N VAL A 229 28.01 32.90 -54.48
CA VAL A 229 26.72 32.52 -55.09
C VAL A 229 26.68 32.89 -56.59
N ALA A 230 25.75 32.27 -57.35
CA ALA A 230 24.97 32.75 -58.52
C ALA A 230 25.16 31.94 -59.83
N PRO A 231 24.27 32.01 -60.86
CA PRO A 231 22.81 32.32 -60.91
C PRO A 231 21.99 31.32 -61.80
N GLY A 232 20.64 31.41 -61.79
CA GLY A 232 19.77 30.98 -62.92
C GLY A 232 19.61 32.11 -63.96
N PRO A 233 18.65 32.13 -64.92
CA PRO A 233 17.58 31.19 -65.31
C PRO A 233 17.55 30.90 -66.85
N GLY A 234 16.61 30.09 -67.37
CA GLY A 234 16.36 30.04 -68.84
C GLY A 234 15.44 28.92 -69.34
N ARG A 235 14.49 29.28 -70.22
CA ARG A 235 13.32 28.51 -70.71
C ARG A 235 13.63 27.47 -71.81
N ARG A 236 12.69 26.51 -71.99
CA ARG A 236 12.53 25.58 -73.15
C ARG A 236 12.21 26.34 -74.46
N PRO A 237 12.29 25.71 -75.67
CA PRO A 237 11.19 24.89 -76.21
C PRO A 237 11.65 23.66 -77.05
N GLY A 238 10.70 22.81 -77.45
CA GLY A 238 10.93 21.47 -78.04
C GLY A 238 10.94 21.37 -79.56
N HIS A 239 11.02 20.13 -80.08
CA HIS A 239 10.46 19.62 -81.35
C HIS A 239 10.80 18.09 -81.55
N PRO A 240 10.28 17.33 -82.56
CA PRO A 240 9.27 16.29 -82.33
C PRO A 240 9.58 14.88 -82.92
N LEU A 241 8.65 13.93 -82.67
CA LEU A 241 8.21 12.75 -83.49
C LEU A 241 9.21 11.61 -83.78
N PRO A 242 8.77 10.38 -84.17
CA PRO A 242 7.45 9.94 -84.67
C PRO A 242 6.56 9.19 -83.66
#